data_AF-A0A6L3AB98-F1
#
_entry.id   AF-A0A6L3AB98-F1
#
_cell.length_a   1.000
_cell.length_b   1.000
_cell.length_c   1.000
_cell.angle_alpha   90.00
_cell.angle_beta   90.00
_cell.angle_gamma   90.00
#
_symmetry.space_group_name_H-M   'P 1'
#
loop_
_entity.id
_entity.type
_entity.pdbx_description
1 polymer ?
#
loop_
_entity_poly.entity_id
_entity_poly.type
_entity_poly.pdbx_seq_one_letter_code
_entity_poly.pdbx_strand_id
1 'polypeptide(L)' 'MHRLHAFLDKEDGHAPILIGPLIGAVGAVLLGVGAGNDNDGLAIAGGIVLAVGLLGGAFIRHMTMDWEMFRRTEK' A
#
# COMPACT_ATOMS: atom_id res chain seq x y z
N MET A 1 12.01 -20.73 22.90
CA MET A 1 12.26 -21.30 21.55
C MET A 1 10.95 -21.55 20.79
N HIS A 2 10.09 -22.49 21.20
CA HIS A 2 8.88 -22.87 20.45
C HIS A 2 7.89 -21.72 20.14
N ARG A 3 7.71 -20.78 21.08
CA ARG A 3 6.85 -19.59 20.88
C ARG A 3 7.46 -18.50 19.99
N LEU A 4 8.77 -18.49 19.81
CA LEU A 4 9.47 -17.51 18.97
C LEU A 4 9.33 -17.90 17.50
N HIS A 5 9.47 -19.20 17.18
CA HIS A 5 9.23 -19.72 15.83
C HIS A 5 7.79 -19.51 15.37
N ALA A 6 6.80 -19.82 16.22
CA ALA A 6 5.39 -19.57 15.89
C ALA A 6 5.03 -18.08 15.68
N PHE A 7 5.84 -17.15 16.18
CA PHE A 7 5.66 -15.72 15.96
C PHE A 7 6.34 -15.24 14.67
N LEU A 8 7.46 -15.86 14.29
CA LEU A 8 8.18 -15.61 13.05
C LEU A 8 7.49 -16.26 11.84
N ASP A 9 6.83 -17.40 12.03
CA ASP A 9 6.07 -18.13 11.00
C ASP A 9 4.69 -17.51 10.73
N LYS A 10 4.34 -16.40 11.40
CA LYS A 10 3.10 -15.69 11.16
C LYS A 10 3.26 -14.78 9.94
N GLU A 11 2.77 -15.22 8.79
CA GLU A 11 2.72 -14.41 7.55
C GLU A 11 1.63 -13.32 7.56
N ASP A 12 0.92 -13.16 8.69
CA ASP A 12 -0.11 -12.16 8.89
C ASP A 12 0.47 -10.75 8.66
N GLY A 13 0.08 -10.09 7.56
CA GLY A 13 0.48 -8.73 7.23
C GLY A 13 1.31 -8.56 5.94
N HIS A 14 1.78 -9.66 5.32
CA HIS A 14 2.55 -9.56 4.07
C HIS A 14 1.72 -9.17 2.84
N ALA A 15 0.57 -9.82 2.63
CA ALA A 15 -0.28 -9.54 1.48
C ALA A 15 -0.94 -8.14 1.52
N PRO A 16 -1.46 -7.64 2.66
CA PRO A 16 -2.08 -6.31 2.75
C PRO A 16 -1.15 -5.17 2.37
N ILE A 17 0.15 -5.30 2.63
CA ILE A 17 1.15 -4.26 2.33
C ILE A 17 1.28 -3.99 0.83
N LEU A 18 1.03 -5.00 0.00
CA LEU A 18 1.18 -4.90 -1.46
C LEU A 18 -0.04 -4.28 -2.14
N ILE A 19 -1.19 -4.23 -1.45
CA ILE A 19 -2.45 -3.72 -2.03
C ILE A 19 -2.30 -2.26 -2.47
N GLY A 20 -1.74 -1.40 -1.60
CA GLY A 20 -1.52 0.01 -1.91
C GLY A 20 -0.62 0.24 -3.13
N PRO A 21 0.61 -0.32 -3.16
CA PRO A 21 1.49 -0.26 -4.33
C PRO A 21 0.86 -0.80 -5.63
N LEU A 22 0.09 -1.88 -5.57
CA LEU A 22 -0.59 -2.42 -6.75
C LEU A 22 -1.64 -1.44 -7.29
N ILE A 23 -2.47 -0.86 -6.42
CA ILE A 23 -3.42 0.20 -6.82
C ILE A 23 -2.65 1.40 -7.39
N GLY A 24 -1.54 1.78 -6.75
CA GLY A 24 -0.68 2.86 -7.22
C GLY A 24 -0.16 2.61 -8.64
N ALA A 25 0.31 1.39 -8.91
CA ALA A 25 0.80 0.99 -10.23
C ALA A 25 -0.29 1.06 -11.30
N VAL A 26 -1.52 0.63 -10.99
CA VAL A 26 -2.68 0.79 -11.90
C VAL A 26 -2.91 2.27 -12.20
N GLY A 27 -2.89 3.13 -11.18
CA GLY A 27 -3.02 4.57 -11.36
C GLY A 27 -1.92 5.17 -12.25
N ALA A 28 -0.66 4.78 -12.06
CA ALA A 28 0.46 5.23 -12.88
C ALA A 28 0.29 4.86 -14.36
N VAL A 29 -0.18 3.64 -14.65
CA VAL A 29 -0.48 3.19 -16.02
C VAL A 29 -1.60 4.03 -16.62
N LEU A 30 -2.71 4.21 -15.90
CA LEU A 30 -3.84 5.02 -16.37
C LEU A 30 -3.44 6.47 -16.62
N LEU A 31 -2.61 7.04 -15.74
CA LEU A 31 -2.08 8.40 -15.88
C LEU A 31 -1.25 8.51 -17.17
N GLY A 32 -0.31 7.58 -17.40
CA GLY A 32 0.52 7.57 -18.60
C GLY A 32 -0.30 7.38 -19.88
N VAL A 33 -1.28 6.48 -19.86
CA VAL A 33 -2.18 6.25 -21.00
C VAL A 33 -3.06 7.48 -21.27
N GLY A 34 -3.58 8.13 -20.24
CA GLY A 34 -4.37 9.35 -20.40
C GLY A 34 -3.55 10.50 -20.97
N ALA A 35 -2.38 10.76 -20.38
CA ALA A 35 -1.47 11.81 -20.82
C ALA A 35 -0.94 11.57 -22.25
N GLY A 36 -0.69 10.32 -22.63
CA GLY A 36 -0.20 9.98 -23.97
C GLY A 36 -1.26 10.02 -25.08
N ASN A 37 -2.54 10.11 -24.74
CA ASN A 37 -3.65 10.11 -25.70
C ASN A 37 -4.49 11.40 -25.65
N ASP A 38 -3.96 12.49 -25.09
CA ASP A 38 -4.68 13.76 -24.88
C ASP A 38 -6.05 13.58 -24.19
N ASN A 39 -6.15 12.57 -23.31
CA ASN A 39 -7.35 12.28 -22.55
C ASN A 39 -7.17 12.76 -21.11
N ASP A 40 -7.44 14.05 -20.91
CA ASP A 40 -7.30 14.74 -19.62
C ASP A 40 -8.07 14.03 -18.50
N GLY A 41 -9.29 13.56 -18.79
CA GLY A 41 -10.12 12.86 -17.81
C GLY A 41 -9.46 11.57 -17.32
N LEU A 42 -8.90 10.78 -18.23
CA LEU A 42 -8.19 9.55 -17.89
C LEU A 42 -6.88 9.84 -17.15
N ALA A 43 -6.15 10.89 -17.55
CA ALA A 43 -4.92 11.31 -16.88
C ALA A 43 -5.21 11.71 -15.42
N ILE A 44 -6.23 12.54 -15.19
CA ILE A 44 -6.64 12.96 -13.85
C ILE A 44 -7.06 11.75 -13.01
N ALA A 45 -7.91 10.87 -13.55
CA ALA A 45 -8.34 9.67 -12.84
C ALA A 45 -7.15 8.78 -12.46
N GLY A 46 -6.22 8.54 -13.39
CA GLY A 46 -5.00 7.78 -13.11
C GLY A 46 -4.13 8.41 -12.02
N GLY A 47 -3.95 9.73 -12.06
CA GLY A 47 -3.21 10.47 -11.04
C GLY A 47 -3.84 10.35 -9.64
N ILE A 48 -5.17 10.39 -9.55
CA ILE A 48 -5.89 10.18 -8.28
C ILE A 48 -5.69 8.76 -7.78
N VAL A 49 -5.87 7.75 -8.64
CA VAL A 49 -5.69 6.33 -8.26
C VAL A 49 -4.25 6.08 -7.80
N LEU A 50 -3.27 6.69 -8.47
CA LEU A 50 -1.86 6.63 -8.09
C LEU A 50 -1.66 7.21 -6.68
N ALA A 51 -2.15 8.43 -6.43
CA ALA A 51 -2.03 9.09 -5.14
C ALA A 51 -2.70 8.29 -4.01
N VAL A 52 -3.90 7.75 -4.26
CA VAL A 52 -4.61 6.90 -3.29
C VAL A 52 -3.84 5.61 -3.01
N GLY A 53 -3.27 4.97 -4.03
CA GLY A 53 -2.47 3.77 -3.84
C GLY A 53 -1.22 4.02 -2.97
N LEU A 54 -0.50 5.13 -3.24
CA LEU A 54 0.68 5.50 -2.49
C LEU A 54 0.37 5.90 -1.04
N LEU A 55 -0.57 6.84 -0.85
CA LEU A 55 -0.92 7.35 0.47
C LEU A 55 -1.68 6.31 1.30
N GLY A 56 -2.62 5.60 0.68
CA GLY A 56 -3.36 4.53 1.32
C GLY A 56 -2.45 3.35 1.71
N GLY A 57 -1.50 2.97 0.84
CA GLY A 57 -0.52 1.93 1.15
C GLY A 57 0.38 2.30 2.33
N ALA A 58 0.89 3.54 2.34
CA ALA A 58 1.69 4.05 3.46
C ALA A 58 0.89 4.06 4.77
N PHE A 59 -0.37 4.49 4.72
CA PHE A 59 -1.26 4.50 5.88
C PHE A 59 -1.57 3.09 6.41
N ILE A 60 -1.89 2.14 5.53
CA ILE A 60 -2.14 0.75 5.92
C ILE A 60 -0.91 0.16 6.59
N ARG A 61 0.29 0.34 6.00
CA ARG A 61 1.55 -0.10 6.60
C ARG A 61 1.75 0.50 7.98
N HIS A 62 1.53 1.81 8.11
CA HIS A 62 1.68 2.51 9.38
C HIS A 62 0.75 1.94 10.46
N MET A 63 -0.53 1.76 10.15
CA MET A 63 -1.52 1.31 11.13
C MET A 63 -1.39 -0.17 11.50
N THR A 64 -0.99 -1.02 10.55
CA THR A 64 -0.98 -2.48 10.73
C THR A 64 0.35 -3.05 11.20
N MET A 65 1.46 -2.39 10.86
CA MET A 65 2.80 -2.84 11.23
C MET A 65 3.46 -1.90 12.23
N ASP A 66 3.63 -0.64 11.85
CA ASP A 66 4.44 0.29 12.65
C ASP A 66 3.78 0.59 14.00
N TRP A 67 2.47 0.90 13.98
CA TRP A 67 1.68 1.18 15.17
C TRP A 67 1.49 -0.06 16.06
N GLU A 68 1.27 -1.22 15.44
CA GLU A 68 1.17 -2.51 16.13
C GLU A 68 2.46 -2.84 16.89
N MET A 69 3.63 -2.59 16.28
CA MET A 69 4.93 -2.76 16.93
C MET A 69 5.14 -1.75 18.05
N PHE A 70 4.87 -0.46 17.82
CA PHE A 70 5.05 0.59 18.83
C PHE A 70 4.22 0.32 20.10
N ARG A 71 2.94 -0.02 19.92
CA ARG A 71 2.02 -0.35 21.03
C ARG A 71 2.49 -1.55 21.86
N ARG A 72 3.23 -2.50 21.27
CA ARG A 72 3.79 -3.66 21.98
C ARG A 72 4.98 -3.29 22.86
N THR A 73 5.71 -2.23 22.52
CA THR A 73 6.89 -1.76 23.27
C THR A 73 6.59 -0.67 24.29
N GLU A 74 5.41 -0.05 24.24
CA GLU A 74 4.96 0.96 25.21
C GLU A 74 4.40 0.35 26.52
N LYS A 75 4.67 -0.93 26.77
CA LYS A 75 4.35 -1.63 28.02
C LYS A 75 5.63 -1.94 28.79
#